data_AF-A0A7X9JIZ1-F1
#
_entry.id   AF-A0A7X9JIZ1-F1
#
_cell.length_a   1.000
_cell.length_b   1.000
_cell.length_c   1.000
_cell.angle_alpha   90.00
_cell.angle_beta   90.00
_cell.angle_gamma   90.00
#
_symmetry.space_group_name_H-M   'P 1'
#
loop_
_entity.id
_entity.type
_entity.pdbx_description
1 polymer ?
#
loop_
_entity_poly.entity_id
_entity_poly.type
_entity_poly.pdbx_seq_one_letter_code
_entity_poly.pdbx_strand_id
1 'polypeptide(L)'
;MTSKKRQNSNLINVVKGFFMNNPGRSLNYKQVSKQLQITNVSEKYEILDALEELTRQDFLEEAQRGKYRLKSDTGTVIGIMQINPHAIGTVLDENTGREINVYPRYLNKALPGDKVKLRLFAQKKSGFLEGVVVEIIERSQRTIVGTIEISHAFAFLVTDAKIYPYDIFIPLENLHGAKNGQKVIVKIVEWAEKSKNPLGEVVEILGQAGEHNTEMHAILAEFNLPNRFDDNIEKAAEQIPDEIPSEEYKKRRDFRDVLTFTIDPADAKDFDDALSIRKIDNDLWEIGVHIADVSYYVKEGTVLDAEAYKRATSVYLVDRVVPMLPEKLSNKVCSLRP
;
A
#
# COMPACT_ATOMS: atom_id res chain seq x y z
N MET A 1 18.81 8.05 -35.44
CA MET A 1 18.63 9.38 -34.82
C MET A 1 20.02 9.96 -34.54
N THR A 2 20.31 11.18 -34.99
CA THR A 2 21.66 11.77 -34.95
C THR A 2 22.12 12.11 -33.52
N SER A 3 23.43 11.99 -33.26
CA SER A 3 24.10 12.31 -31.98
C SER A 3 23.62 13.63 -31.34
N LYS A 4 23.43 14.65 -32.19
CA LYS A 4 22.99 16.00 -31.80
C LYS A 4 21.56 16.04 -31.20
N LYS A 5 20.64 15.20 -31.68
CA LYS A 5 19.27 15.11 -31.11
C LYS A 5 19.26 14.48 -29.71
N ARG A 6 20.20 13.58 -29.44
CA ARG A 6 20.33 12.88 -28.15
C ARG A 6 21.02 13.74 -27.08
N GLN A 7 21.95 14.61 -27.48
CA GLN A 7 22.51 15.66 -26.61
C GLN A 7 21.46 16.72 -26.26
N ASN A 8 20.69 17.18 -27.24
CA ASN A 8 19.68 18.22 -27.03
C ASN A 8 18.54 17.76 -26.08
N SER A 9 18.07 16.50 -26.20
CA SER A 9 17.08 15.95 -25.26
C SER A 9 17.59 15.82 -23.82
N ASN A 10 18.90 15.60 -23.64
CA ASN A 10 19.52 15.56 -22.32
C ASN A 10 19.56 16.95 -21.68
N LEU A 11 19.97 17.97 -22.44
CA LEU A 11 20.06 19.34 -21.96
C LEU A 11 18.69 19.92 -21.58
N ILE A 12 17.63 19.65 -22.36
CA ILE A 12 16.26 20.03 -22.01
C ILE A 12 15.85 19.46 -20.64
N ASN A 13 16.20 18.20 -20.35
CA ASN A 13 15.90 17.59 -19.06
C ASN A 13 16.71 18.22 -17.91
N VAL A 14 17.96 18.61 -18.15
CA VAL A 14 18.79 19.34 -17.16
C VAL A 14 18.18 20.71 -16.86
N VAL A 15 17.81 21.48 -17.89
CA VAL A 15 17.16 22.80 -17.72
C VAL A 15 15.80 22.66 -17.04
N LYS A 16 15.01 21.63 -17.41
CA LYS A 16 13.74 21.30 -16.75
C LYS A 16 13.94 21.03 -15.26
N GLY A 17 14.87 20.15 -14.89
CA GLY A 17 15.20 19.84 -13.50
C GLY A 17 15.73 21.05 -12.72
N PHE A 18 16.50 21.92 -13.38
CA PHE A 18 17.01 23.16 -12.78
C PHE A 18 15.89 24.11 -12.33
N PHE A 19 14.90 24.36 -13.18
CA PHE A 19 13.75 25.21 -12.83
C PHE A 19 12.86 24.57 -11.78
N MET A 20 12.70 23.24 -11.79
CA MET A 20 11.99 22.49 -10.74
C MET A 20 12.62 22.68 -9.35
N ASN A 21 13.95 22.76 -9.27
CA ASN A 21 14.69 22.98 -8.03
C ASN A 21 14.80 24.46 -7.61
N ASN A 22 14.36 25.40 -8.46
CA ASN A 22 14.39 26.84 -8.18
C ASN A 22 13.00 27.48 -8.38
N PRO A 23 11.96 27.00 -7.66
CA PRO A 23 10.60 27.49 -7.84
C PRO A 23 10.49 28.98 -7.52
N GLY A 24 9.71 29.71 -8.32
CA GLY A 24 9.46 31.15 -8.16
C GLY A 24 10.55 32.09 -8.68
N ARG A 25 11.72 31.58 -9.08
CA ARG A 25 12.78 32.42 -9.66
C ARG A 25 12.54 32.68 -11.14
N SER A 26 12.65 33.94 -11.54
CA SER A 26 12.66 34.37 -12.94
C SER A 26 14.10 34.58 -13.39
N LEU A 27 14.59 33.72 -14.29
CA LEU A 27 16.02 33.62 -14.66
C LEU A 27 16.21 33.70 -16.17
N ASN A 28 17.28 34.35 -16.61
CA ASN A 28 17.70 34.39 -18.02
C ASN A 28 18.71 33.28 -18.35
N TYR A 29 18.95 33.03 -19.64
CA TYR A 29 19.86 31.97 -20.09
C TYR A 29 21.28 32.11 -19.50
N LYS A 30 21.79 33.33 -19.28
CA LYS A 30 23.13 33.56 -18.68
C LYS A 30 23.16 33.12 -17.21
N GLN A 31 22.10 33.39 -16.46
CA GLN A 31 21.96 33.00 -15.06
C GLN A 31 21.82 31.49 -14.92
N VAL A 32 20.98 30.87 -15.76
CA VAL A 32 20.83 29.41 -15.84
C VAL A 32 22.18 28.75 -16.18
N SER A 33 22.86 29.24 -17.22
CA SER A 33 24.18 28.74 -17.63
C SER A 33 25.21 28.84 -16.52
N LYS A 34 25.24 29.96 -15.79
CA LYS A 34 26.17 30.16 -14.67
C LYS A 34 25.93 29.16 -13.54
N GLN A 35 24.66 28.90 -13.19
CA GLN A 35 24.32 27.97 -12.11
C GLN A 35 24.52 26.51 -12.50
N LEU A 36 24.35 26.18 -13.79
CA LEU A 36 24.69 24.87 -14.36
C LEU A 36 26.19 24.69 -14.65
N GLN A 37 27.03 25.67 -14.31
CA GLN A 37 28.48 25.68 -14.55
C GLN A 37 28.88 25.53 -16.03
N ILE A 38 28.00 25.96 -16.95
CA ILE A 38 28.22 25.91 -18.39
C ILE A 38 28.94 27.19 -18.84
N THR A 39 30.17 27.02 -19.31
CA THR A 39 31.06 28.12 -19.73
C THR A 39 31.11 28.28 -21.24
N ASN A 40 30.97 27.18 -21.98
CA ASN A 40 31.02 27.11 -23.44
C ASN A 40 29.92 27.96 -24.11
N VAL A 41 30.29 28.77 -25.10
CA VAL A 41 29.37 29.64 -25.84
C VAL A 41 28.32 28.84 -26.61
N SER A 42 28.67 27.70 -27.23
CA SER A 42 27.71 26.90 -28.00
C SER A 42 26.63 26.31 -27.09
N GLU A 43 27.00 25.75 -25.94
CA GLU A 43 26.07 25.16 -24.98
C GLU A 43 25.15 26.21 -24.32
N LYS A 44 25.62 27.46 -24.19
CA LYS A 44 24.77 28.57 -23.74
C LYS A 44 23.63 28.87 -24.70
N TYR A 45 23.86 28.74 -26.01
CA TYR A 45 22.80 28.85 -27.02
C TYR A 45 21.87 27.63 -26.99
N GLU A 46 22.39 26.43 -26.73
CA GLU A 46 21.54 25.25 -26.55
C GLU A 46 20.64 25.36 -25.29
N ILE A 47 21.08 26.05 -24.24
CA ILE A 47 20.21 26.38 -23.09
C ILE A 47 19.08 27.32 -23.54
N LEU A 48 19.36 28.29 -24.39
CA LEU A 48 18.32 29.19 -24.90
C LEU A 48 17.28 28.41 -25.70
N ASP A 49 17.72 27.52 -26.60
CA ASP A 49 16.83 26.64 -27.35
C ASP A 49 15.97 25.76 -26.42
N ALA A 50 16.57 25.24 -25.34
CA ALA A 50 15.86 24.45 -24.34
C ALA A 50 14.82 25.27 -23.55
N LEU A 51 15.12 26.53 -23.23
CA LEU A 51 14.17 27.44 -22.56
C LEU A 51 12.98 27.77 -23.46
N GLU A 52 13.23 28.06 -24.74
CA GLU A 52 12.18 28.31 -25.73
C GLU A 52 11.31 27.08 -25.97
N GLU A 53 11.91 25.90 -26.06
CA GLU A 53 11.19 24.62 -26.17
C GLU A 53 10.32 24.35 -24.93
N LEU A 54 10.84 24.55 -23.73
CA LEU A 54 10.07 24.38 -22.49
C LEU A 54 8.95 25.42 -22.34
N THR A 55 9.13 26.62 -22.90
CA THR A 55 8.07 27.64 -22.97
C THR A 55 6.98 27.21 -23.97
N ARG A 56 7.35 26.66 -25.12
CA ARG A 56 6.41 26.10 -26.12
C ARG A 56 5.64 24.90 -25.58
N GLN A 57 6.24 24.14 -24.67
CA GLN A 57 5.60 23.03 -23.95
C GLN A 57 4.76 23.49 -22.75
N ASP A 58 4.59 24.80 -22.55
CA ASP A 58 3.81 25.39 -21.46
C ASP A 58 4.36 25.10 -20.05
N PHE A 59 5.60 24.60 -19.96
CA PHE A 59 6.29 24.26 -18.71
C PHE A 59 6.93 25.50 -18.05
N LEU A 60 7.47 26.40 -18.87
CA LEU A 60 7.94 27.71 -18.45
C LEU A 60 7.03 28.78 -19.04
N GLU A 61 6.97 29.92 -18.36
CA GLU A 61 6.47 31.16 -18.94
C GLU A 61 7.58 32.22 -18.96
N GLU A 62 7.58 33.04 -20.00
CA GLU A 62 8.46 34.19 -20.12
C GLU A 62 7.85 35.38 -19.35
N ALA A 63 8.13 35.45 -18.04
CA ALA A 63 7.58 36.48 -17.16
C ALA A 63 8.05 37.90 -17.52
N GLN A 64 9.24 38.01 -18.10
CA GLN A 64 9.81 39.25 -18.65
C GLN A 64 10.67 38.88 -19.86
N ARG A 65 10.87 39.80 -20.80
CA ARG A 65 11.69 39.56 -22.00
C ARG A 65 13.05 38.94 -21.64
N GLY A 66 13.30 37.73 -22.11
CA GLY A 66 14.50 36.94 -21.88
C GLY A 66 14.64 36.33 -20.47
N LYS A 67 13.60 36.35 -19.64
CA LYS A 67 13.55 35.72 -18.32
C LYS A 67 12.38 34.75 -18.21
N TYR A 68 12.71 33.52 -17.88
CA TYR A 68 11.78 32.41 -17.78
C TYR A 68 11.55 32.08 -16.31
N ARG A 69 10.34 31.64 -15.97
CA ARG A 69 10.01 31.03 -14.68
C ARG A 69 9.09 29.84 -14.92
N LEU A 70 8.99 28.96 -13.93
CA LEU A 70 7.95 27.94 -13.94
C LEU A 70 6.57 28.60 -14.05
N LYS A 71 5.75 28.14 -14.99
CA LYS A 71 4.36 28.59 -15.10
C LYS A 71 3.61 28.13 -13.84
N SER A 72 3.07 29.09 -13.08
CA SER A 72 2.51 28.86 -11.74
C SER A 72 1.19 28.09 -11.70
N ASP A 73 0.61 27.78 -12.86
CA ASP A 73 -0.72 27.16 -13.02
C ASP A 73 -0.68 25.66 -13.33
N THR A 74 0.46 24.98 -13.13
CA THR A 74 0.41 23.53 -13.07
C THR A 74 -0.15 23.12 -11.71
N GLY A 75 -1.45 22.79 -11.68
CA GLY A 75 -2.21 22.50 -10.46
C GLY A 75 -1.49 21.54 -9.51
N THR A 76 -1.82 21.63 -8.22
CA THR A 76 -1.36 20.66 -7.23
C THR A 76 -2.42 19.60 -6.97
N VAL A 77 -2.01 18.36 -6.84
CA VAL A 77 -2.88 17.24 -6.46
C VAL A 77 -2.38 16.67 -5.14
N ILE A 78 -3.29 16.28 -4.26
CA ILE A 78 -2.98 15.52 -3.04
C ILE A 78 -3.59 14.14 -3.18
N GLY A 79 -2.85 13.11 -2.80
CA GLY A 79 -3.37 11.75 -2.76
C GLY A 79 -2.36 10.75 -2.21
N ILE A 80 -2.73 9.47 -2.25
CA ILE A 80 -1.91 8.37 -1.74
C ILE A 80 -0.97 7.89 -2.85
N MET A 81 0.32 7.84 -2.54
CA MET A 81 1.36 7.33 -3.45
C MET A 81 1.25 5.81 -3.56
N GLN A 82 1.01 5.31 -4.77
CA GLN A 82 1.22 3.92 -5.13
C GLN A 82 2.52 3.82 -5.92
N ILE A 83 3.30 2.75 -5.78
CA ILE A 83 4.55 2.57 -6.54
C ILE A 83 4.58 1.15 -7.10
N ASN A 84 4.91 1.03 -8.39
CA ASN A 84 5.04 -0.26 -9.05
C ASN A 84 6.48 -0.81 -9.00
N PRO A 85 6.72 -2.08 -9.40
CA PRO A 85 8.06 -2.68 -9.43
C PRO A 85 9.11 -1.98 -10.30
N HIS A 86 8.71 -1.04 -11.17
CA HIS A 86 9.61 -0.21 -11.96
C HIS A 86 9.90 1.15 -11.31
N ALA A 87 9.55 1.31 -10.02
CA ALA A 87 9.67 2.55 -9.25
C ALA A 87 8.91 3.74 -9.85
N ILE A 88 7.89 3.49 -10.68
CA ILE A 88 6.99 4.54 -11.14
C ILE A 88 5.87 4.65 -10.12
N GLY A 89 5.76 5.84 -9.55
CA GLY A 89 4.69 6.21 -8.65
C GLY A 89 3.43 6.63 -9.40
N THR A 90 2.27 6.40 -8.80
CA THR A 90 0.97 6.85 -9.28
C THR A 90 0.18 7.45 -8.11
N VAL A 91 -0.50 8.56 -8.37
CA VAL A 91 -1.48 9.15 -7.45
C VAL A 91 -2.78 9.38 -8.21
N LEU A 92 -3.90 8.93 -7.64
CA LEU A 92 -5.24 9.22 -8.15
C LEU A 92 -5.70 10.59 -7.63
N ASP A 93 -6.07 11.50 -8.53
CA ASP A 93 -6.76 12.73 -8.15
C ASP A 93 -8.24 12.44 -7.95
N GLU A 94 -8.69 12.44 -6.69
CA GLU A 94 -10.08 12.17 -6.33
C GLU A 94 -11.08 13.15 -6.96
N ASN A 95 -10.65 14.37 -7.29
CA ASN A 95 -11.55 15.37 -7.89
C ASN A 95 -11.83 15.09 -9.37
N THR A 96 -10.86 14.54 -10.09
CA THR A 96 -10.95 14.34 -11.54
C THR A 96 -11.01 12.87 -11.96
N GLY A 97 -10.74 11.95 -11.03
CA GLY A 97 -10.61 10.51 -11.28
C GLY A 97 -9.42 10.16 -12.18
N ARG A 98 -8.48 11.09 -12.39
CA ARG A 98 -7.31 10.88 -13.27
C ARG A 98 -6.12 10.42 -12.46
N GLU A 99 -5.32 9.55 -13.06
CA GLU A 99 -4.04 9.13 -12.51
C GLU A 99 -2.91 10.07 -12.94
N ILE A 100 -2.02 10.35 -11.99
CA ILE A 100 -0.83 11.16 -12.16
C ILE A 100 0.40 10.29 -11.95
N ASN A 101 1.21 10.17 -12.98
CA ASN A 101 2.45 9.41 -12.94
C ASN A 101 3.60 10.25 -12.36
N VAL A 102 4.39 9.62 -11.49
CA VAL A 102 5.56 10.19 -10.84
C VAL A 102 6.75 9.27 -11.11
N TYR A 103 7.63 9.68 -12.02
CA TYR A 103 8.85 8.91 -12.33
C TYR A 103 9.84 8.88 -11.15
N PRO A 104 10.75 7.89 -11.06
CA PRO A 104 11.64 7.70 -9.91
C PRO A 104 12.39 8.95 -9.44
N ARG A 105 12.88 9.76 -10.40
CA ARG A 105 13.61 11.02 -10.13
C ARG A 105 12.75 12.13 -9.50
N TYR A 106 11.43 11.96 -9.46
CA TYR A 106 10.45 12.93 -8.99
C TYR A 106 9.67 12.44 -7.76
N LEU A 107 10.00 11.27 -7.22
CA LEU A 107 9.38 10.72 -6.00
C LEU A 107 9.78 11.49 -4.74
N ASN A 108 10.96 12.13 -4.72
CA ASN A 108 11.46 12.90 -3.58
C ASN A 108 11.27 12.20 -2.22
N LYS A 109 11.73 10.95 -2.12
CA LYS A 109 11.68 10.11 -0.92
C LYS A 109 10.28 9.62 -0.53
N ALA A 110 9.27 9.82 -1.37
CA ALA A 110 7.96 9.21 -1.18
C ALA A 110 8.07 7.68 -1.25
N LEU A 111 7.34 7.01 -0.36
CA LEU A 111 7.20 5.56 -0.30
C LEU A 111 5.76 5.14 -0.63
N PRO A 112 5.52 3.85 -0.95
CA PRO A 112 4.16 3.36 -1.15
C PRO A 112 3.30 3.60 0.10
N GLY A 113 2.12 4.18 -0.08
CA GLY A 113 1.17 4.52 0.99
C GLY A 113 1.32 5.94 1.55
N ASP A 114 2.41 6.65 1.26
CA ASP A 114 2.58 8.03 1.73
C ASP A 114 1.50 8.95 1.14
N LYS A 115 0.94 9.84 1.97
CA LYS A 115 0.09 10.94 1.49
C LYS A 115 1.00 12.06 1.01
N VAL A 116 0.92 12.36 -0.28
CA VAL A 116 1.85 13.30 -0.92
C VAL A 116 1.10 14.44 -1.60
N LYS A 117 1.77 15.58 -1.67
CA LYS A 117 1.39 16.69 -2.54
C LYS A 117 2.23 16.64 -3.80
N LEU A 118 1.57 16.54 -4.94
CA LEU A 118 2.18 16.61 -6.26
C LEU A 118 2.01 18.01 -6.85
N ARG A 119 3.01 18.45 -7.60
CA ARG A 119 2.88 19.54 -8.58
C ARG A 119 2.91 18.92 -9.97
N LEU A 120 1.91 19.23 -10.79
CA LEU A 120 1.82 18.68 -12.14
C LEU A 120 2.88 19.30 -13.06
N PHE A 121 3.26 18.59 -14.11
CA PHE A 121 3.95 19.17 -15.25
C PHE A 121 2.95 19.63 -16.30
N ALA A 122 3.40 20.53 -17.18
CA ALA A 122 2.64 20.92 -18.35
C ALA A 122 2.35 19.69 -19.23
N GLN A 123 1.08 19.54 -19.61
CA GLN A 123 0.55 18.34 -20.23
C GLN A 123 1.17 18.13 -21.63
N LYS A 124 1.77 16.95 -21.86
CA LYS A 124 2.08 16.52 -23.23
C LYS A 124 0.81 15.99 -23.88
N LYS A 125 0.69 16.13 -25.20
CA LYS A 125 -0.44 15.64 -26.03
C LYS A 125 -0.76 14.14 -25.90
N SER A 126 0.03 13.34 -25.16
CA SER A 126 -0.02 11.88 -25.10
C SER A 126 -0.82 11.27 -23.94
N GLY A 127 -1.73 12.02 -23.30
CA GLY A 127 -2.82 11.45 -22.50
C GLY A 127 -2.56 11.23 -21.00
N PHE A 128 -1.33 11.07 -20.54
CA PHE A 128 -1.03 10.90 -19.10
C PHE A 128 -0.59 12.21 -18.43
N LEU A 129 -1.11 12.47 -17.23
CA LEU A 129 -0.62 13.54 -16.37
C LEU A 129 0.64 13.08 -15.66
N GLU A 130 1.65 13.93 -15.61
CA GLU A 130 2.90 13.68 -14.91
C GLU A 130 3.07 14.72 -13.81
N GLY A 131 3.73 14.35 -12.71
CA GLY A 131 3.99 15.28 -11.60
C GLY A 131 5.29 15.01 -10.84
N VAL A 132 5.58 15.91 -9.91
CA VAL A 132 6.68 15.80 -8.94
C VAL A 132 6.14 15.90 -7.52
N VAL A 133 6.61 15.04 -6.62
CA VAL A 133 6.33 15.15 -5.20
C VAL A 133 7.01 16.40 -4.66
N VAL A 134 6.23 17.36 -4.16
CA VAL A 134 6.77 18.59 -3.56
C VAL A 134 6.77 18.54 -2.04
N GLU A 135 5.95 17.67 -1.46
CA GLU A 135 5.76 17.54 -0.03
C GLU A 135 5.20 16.15 0.30
N ILE A 136 5.69 15.54 1.37
CA ILE A 136 5.11 14.34 1.97
C ILE A 136 4.32 14.83 3.18
N ILE A 137 2.99 14.84 3.04
CA ILE A 137 2.06 15.38 4.04
C ILE A 137 1.98 14.43 5.23
N GLU A 138 1.90 13.14 4.94
CA GLU A 138 1.79 12.10 5.95
C GLU A 138 2.58 10.87 5.49
N ARG A 139 3.49 10.39 6.34
CA ARG A 139 4.19 9.12 6.11
C ARG A 139 3.26 7.99 6.47
N SER A 140 3.16 7.00 5.59
CA SER A 140 2.52 5.74 5.98
C SER A 140 3.36 5.09 7.08
N GLN A 141 2.77 4.89 8.26
CA GLN A 141 3.42 4.14 9.34
C GLN A 141 3.44 2.67 8.93
N ARG A 142 4.47 2.27 8.17
CA ARG A 142 4.63 0.90 7.70
C ARG A 142 5.91 0.31 8.24
N THR A 143 5.76 -0.88 8.79
CA THR A 143 6.83 -1.85 8.84
C THR A 143 7.03 -2.48 7.46
N ILE A 144 8.26 -2.82 7.13
CA ILE A 144 8.64 -3.38 5.83
C ILE A 144 9.23 -4.75 6.08
N VAL A 145 8.69 -5.74 5.39
CA VAL A 145 9.15 -7.12 5.45
C VAL A 145 10.20 -7.36 4.38
N GLY A 146 11.27 -8.06 4.73
CA GLY A 146 12.30 -8.45 3.79
C GLY A 146 13.34 -9.37 4.40
N THR A 147 14.28 -9.80 3.57
CA THR A 147 15.43 -10.61 3.99
C THR A 147 16.60 -9.70 4.32
N ILE A 148 17.23 -9.92 5.46
CA ILE A 148 18.38 -9.11 5.87
C ILE A 148 19.66 -9.63 5.25
N GLU A 149 20.43 -8.73 4.64
CA GLU A 149 21.77 -9.01 4.14
C GLU A 149 22.79 -8.18 4.93
N ILE A 150 23.70 -8.86 5.61
CA ILE A 150 24.67 -8.26 6.53
C ILE A 150 26.04 -8.25 5.85
N SER A 151 26.58 -7.04 5.69
CA SER A 151 27.97 -6.80 5.30
C SER A 151 28.83 -6.48 6.53
N HIS A 152 30.15 -6.35 6.35
CA HIS A 152 31.08 -6.12 7.47
C HIS A 152 30.79 -4.85 8.30
N ALA A 153 30.25 -3.80 7.67
CA ALA A 153 30.06 -2.50 8.31
C ALA A 153 28.59 -2.08 8.48
N PHE A 154 27.66 -2.71 7.76
CA PHE A 154 26.23 -2.38 7.78
C PHE A 154 25.42 -3.55 7.22
N ALA A 155 24.12 -3.54 7.46
CA ALA A 155 23.17 -4.43 6.82
C ALA A 155 22.20 -3.65 5.92
N PHE A 156 21.54 -4.36 5.02
CA PHE A 156 20.45 -3.82 4.22
C PHE A 156 19.26 -4.79 4.21
N LEU A 157 18.06 -4.23 4.05
CA LEU A 157 16.85 -5.01 3.84
C LEU A 157 16.62 -5.23 2.35
N VAL A 158 16.50 -6.50 1.95
CA VAL A 158 16.09 -6.91 0.61
C VAL A 158 14.61 -7.27 0.64
N THR A 159 13.77 -6.47 -0.01
CA THR A 159 12.32 -6.74 -0.07
C THR A 159 11.99 -7.64 -1.27
N ASP A 160 11.02 -8.54 -1.09
CA ASP A 160 10.54 -9.41 -2.18
C ASP A 160 9.80 -8.58 -3.25
N ALA A 161 8.90 -7.71 -2.79
CA ALA A 161 8.26 -6.72 -3.62
C ALA A 161 9.24 -5.58 -3.96
N LYS A 162 9.54 -5.41 -5.26
CA LYS A 162 10.40 -4.32 -5.77
C LYS A 162 9.70 -2.96 -5.83
N ILE A 163 8.75 -2.72 -4.94
CA ILE A 163 7.95 -1.49 -4.88
C ILE A 163 8.63 -0.39 -4.06
N TYR A 164 9.66 -0.74 -3.28
CA TYR A 164 10.46 0.21 -2.51
C TYR A 164 11.64 0.69 -3.36
N PRO A 165 11.69 1.97 -3.76
CA PRO A 165 12.69 2.46 -4.70
C PRO A 165 14.03 2.85 -4.06
N TYR A 166 14.18 2.64 -2.75
CA TYR A 166 15.35 3.00 -1.95
C TYR A 166 15.79 1.82 -1.11
N ASP A 167 17.10 1.61 -1.02
CA ASP A 167 17.69 0.59 -0.15
C ASP A 167 17.54 1.03 1.30
N ILE A 168 17.10 0.15 2.19
CA ILE A 168 16.94 0.46 3.62
C ILE A 168 18.18 -0.03 4.36
N PHE A 169 18.98 0.91 4.88
CA PHE A 169 20.20 0.61 5.62
C PHE A 169 19.86 0.31 7.07
N ILE A 170 20.45 -0.74 7.62
CA ILE A 170 20.27 -1.12 9.02
C ILE A 170 21.66 -1.09 9.67
N PRO A 171 21.92 -0.11 10.57
CA PRO A 171 23.14 -0.11 11.39
C PRO A 171 23.26 -1.42 12.17
N LEU A 172 24.49 -1.89 12.42
CA LEU A 172 24.72 -3.19 13.07
C LEU A 172 24.15 -3.23 14.49
N GLU A 173 24.14 -2.10 15.18
CA GLU A 173 23.52 -1.91 16.49
C GLU A 173 21.98 -2.06 16.47
N ASN A 174 21.35 -1.85 15.32
CA ASN A 174 19.89 -1.91 15.13
C ASN A 174 19.42 -3.26 14.55
N LEU A 175 20.29 -4.27 14.53
CA LEU A 175 19.96 -5.63 14.08
C LEU A 175 19.12 -6.41 15.08
N HIS A 176 19.20 -6.06 16.37
CA HIS A 176 18.49 -6.75 17.46
C HIS A 176 18.64 -8.29 17.44
N GLY A 177 19.83 -8.76 17.07
CA GLY A 177 20.16 -10.19 17.01
C GLY A 177 19.84 -10.90 15.69
N ALA A 178 19.31 -10.18 14.69
CA ALA A 178 19.08 -10.71 13.35
C ALA A 178 20.38 -11.19 12.70
N LYS A 179 20.29 -12.32 12.00
CA LYS A 179 21.40 -12.95 11.28
C LYS A 179 21.18 -12.84 9.77
N ASN A 180 22.28 -12.85 9.04
CA ASN A 180 22.27 -12.79 7.58
C ASN A 180 21.38 -13.88 6.97
N GLY A 181 20.53 -13.51 6.02
CA GLY A 181 19.60 -14.42 5.33
C GLY A 181 18.26 -14.64 6.05
N GLN A 182 18.04 -14.03 7.22
CA GLN A 182 16.75 -14.13 7.91
C GLN A 182 15.72 -13.15 7.36
N LYS A 183 14.46 -13.58 7.32
CA LYS A 183 13.31 -12.68 7.14
C LYS A 183 13.08 -11.89 8.41
N VAL A 184 12.91 -10.59 8.26
CA VAL A 184 12.72 -9.65 9.35
C VAL A 184 11.64 -8.64 8.99
N ILE A 185 11.06 -8.05 10.03
CA ILE A 185 10.24 -6.85 9.94
C ILE A 185 11.12 -5.67 10.36
N VAL A 186 11.15 -4.62 9.54
CA VAL A 186 11.96 -3.42 9.76
C VAL A 186 11.09 -2.18 9.80
N LYS A 187 11.38 -1.27 10.71
CA LYS A 187 10.79 0.08 10.73
C LYS A 187 11.82 1.10 10.26
N ILE A 188 11.42 2.06 9.43
CA ILE A 188 12.26 3.21 9.10
C ILE A 188 12.27 4.16 10.30
N VAL A 189 13.47 4.47 10.81
CA VAL A 189 13.66 5.31 12.00
C VAL A 189 14.19 6.70 11.67
N GLU A 190 14.97 6.83 10.60
CA GLU A 190 15.54 8.11 10.18
C GLU A 190 15.68 8.20 8.67
N TRP A 191 15.45 9.39 8.10
CA TRP A 191 15.84 9.68 6.73
C TRP A 191 16.37 11.10 6.60
N ALA A 192 17.66 11.28 6.91
CA ALA A 192 18.33 12.57 6.84
C ALA A 192 18.13 13.26 5.48
N GLU A 193 17.97 14.58 5.49
CA GLU A 193 17.63 15.39 4.30
C GLU A 193 18.62 15.19 3.15
N LYS A 194 19.92 15.10 3.47
CA LYS A 194 21.00 14.90 2.48
C LYS A 194 21.27 13.42 2.15
N SER A 195 20.65 12.48 2.86
CA SER A 195 20.83 11.06 2.58
C SER A 195 19.96 10.62 1.41
N LYS A 196 20.53 9.77 0.56
CA LYS A 196 19.80 9.09 -0.53
C LYS A 196 18.86 8.02 0.02
N ASN A 197 19.26 7.34 1.09
CA ASN A 197 18.61 6.14 1.60
C ASN A 197 18.21 6.29 3.08
N PRO A 198 17.09 5.70 3.52
CA PRO A 198 16.67 5.70 4.92
C PRO A 198 17.50 4.74 5.79
N LEU A 199 17.50 5.02 7.10
CA LEU A 199 17.95 4.10 8.14
C LEU A 199 16.74 3.38 8.74
N GLY A 200 16.89 2.07 8.92
CA GLY A 200 15.91 1.18 9.52
C GLY A 200 16.42 0.53 10.81
N GLU A 201 15.47 -0.08 11.51
CA GLU A 201 15.68 -0.87 12.71
C GLU A 201 14.85 -2.15 12.62
N VAL A 202 15.45 -3.29 12.97
CA VAL A 202 14.74 -4.58 13.03
C VAL A 202 13.78 -4.55 14.22
N VAL A 203 12.49 -4.70 13.97
CA VAL A 203 11.47 -4.78 15.04
C VAL A 203 11.12 -6.22 15.40
N GLU A 204 11.23 -7.14 14.43
CA GLU A 204 10.91 -8.55 14.64
C GLU A 204 11.74 -9.44 13.70
N ILE A 205 12.17 -10.59 14.20
CA ILE A 205 12.86 -11.63 13.41
C ILE A 205 11.85 -12.75 13.18
N LEU A 206 11.49 -12.98 11.92
CA LEU A 206 10.48 -13.97 11.56
C LEU A 206 11.06 -15.39 11.49
N GLY A 207 12.31 -15.53 11.02
CA GLY A 207 12.98 -16.82 10.85
C GLY A 207 13.91 -16.86 9.64
N GLN A 208 14.29 -18.06 9.21
CA GLN A 208 15.12 -18.20 8.00
C GLN A 208 14.28 -18.07 6.74
N ALA A 209 14.79 -17.32 5.75
CA ALA A 209 14.13 -17.20 4.46
C ALA A 209 14.00 -18.57 3.78
N GLY A 210 12.85 -18.82 3.16
CA GLY A 210 12.51 -20.09 2.53
C GLY A 210 11.88 -21.15 3.45
N GLU A 211 11.86 -20.93 4.78
CA GLU A 211 11.08 -21.79 5.68
C GLU A 211 9.60 -21.47 5.60
N HIS A 212 8.75 -22.48 5.46
CA HIS A 212 7.31 -22.34 5.26
C HIS A 212 6.64 -21.40 6.27
N ASN A 213 6.82 -21.64 7.58
CA ASN A 213 6.22 -20.78 8.61
C ASN A 213 6.72 -19.34 8.55
N THR A 214 8.00 -19.15 8.22
CA THR A 214 8.61 -17.83 8.09
C THR A 214 8.00 -17.06 6.92
N GLU A 215 7.83 -17.70 5.77
CA GLU A 215 7.22 -17.07 4.59
C GLU A 215 5.74 -16.74 4.85
N MET A 216 5.00 -17.62 5.55
CA MET A 216 3.62 -17.34 5.92
C MET A 216 3.50 -16.14 6.87
N HIS A 217 4.37 -16.05 7.88
CA HIS A 217 4.39 -14.88 8.77
C HIS A 217 4.83 -13.60 8.04
N ALA A 218 5.74 -13.72 7.07
CA ALA A 218 6.16 -12.59 6.24
C ALA A 218 4.99 -12.04 5.41
N ILE A 219 4.19 -12.91 4.78
CA ILE A 219 2.99 -12.52 4.03
C ILE A 219 1.98 -11.83 4.94
N LEU A 220 1.70 -12.39 6.12
CA LEU A 220 0.78 -11.78 7.08
C LEU A 220 1.23 -10.37 7.45
N ALA A 221 2.51 -10.18 7.75
CA ALA A 221 3.06 -8.88 8.11
C ALA A 221 3.07 -7.90 6.93
N GLU A 222 3.40 -8.35 5.71
CA GLU A 222 3.47 -7.49 4.51
C GLU A 222 2.10 -6.91 4.15
N PHE A 223 1.05 -7.71 4.25
CA PHE A 223 -0.32 -7.27 4.01
C PHE A 223 -1.01 -6.69 5.25
N ASN A 224 -0.28 -6.56 6.37
CA ASN A 224 -0.79 -6.09 7.65
C ASN A 224 -2.05 -6.86 8.09
N LEU A 225 -2.07 -8.17 7.83
CA LEU A 225 -3.15 -9.06 8.23
C LEU A 225 -3.01 -9.39 9.71
N PRO A 226 -4.06 -9.18 10.52
CA PRO A 226 -4.00 -9.45 11.94
C PRO A 226 -3.83 -10.95 12.18
N ASN A 227 -2.82 -11.36 12.94
CA ASN A 227 -2.57 -12.78 13.21
C ASN A 227 -3.18 -13.28 14.53
N ARG A 228 -3.69 -12.37 15.37
CA ARG A 228 -4.25 -12.65 16.70
C ARG A 228 -5.40 -11.70 17.00
N PHE A 229 -6.31 -12.12 17.88
CA PHE A 229 -7.28 -11.21 18.49
C PHE A 229 -6.68 -10.62 19.77
N ASP A 230 -7.05 -9.39 20.08
CA ASP A 230 -6.67 -8.78 21.35
C ASP A 230 -7.39 -9.49 22.53
N ASP A 231 -6.77 -9.53 23.70
CA ASP A 231 -7.27 -10.27 24.88
C ASP A 231 -8.71 -9.89 25.28
N ASN A 232 -9.12 -8.64 25.05
CA ASN A 232 -10.48 -8.18 25.35
C ASN A 232 -11.51 -8.78 24.39
N ILE A 233 -11.14 -9.03 23.13
CA ILE A 233 -11.99 -9.66 22.12
C ILE A 233 -12.14 -11.15 22.44
N GLU A 234 -11.05 -11.84 22.76
CA GLU A 234 -11.09 -13.24 23.17
C GLU A 234 -11.96 -13.44 24.41
N LYS A 235 -11.77 -12.60 25.45
CA LYS A 235 -12.61 -12.63 26.65
C LYS A 235 -14.09 -12.38 26.37
N ALA A 236 -14.40 -11.46 25.44
CA ALA A 236 -15.78 -11.20 25.05
C ALA A 236 -16.40 -12.42 24.36
N ALA A 237 -15.65 -13.11 23.48
CA ALA A 237 -16.10 -14.34 22.84
C ALA A 237 -16.27 -15.49 23.85
N GLU A 238 -15.35 -15.65 24.80
CA GLU A 238 -15.42 -16.68 25.84
C GLU A 238 -16.63 -16.54 26.77
N GLN A 239 -17.15 -15.33 26.97
CA GLN A 239 -18.34 -15.08 27.77
C GLN A 239 -19.64 -15.53 27.10
N ILE A 240 -19.60 -15.85 25.79
CA ILE A 240 -20.78 -16.30 25.05
C ILE A 240 -21.09 -17.75 25.43
N PRO A 241 -22.30 -18.03 25.95
CA PRO A 241 -22.73 -19.38 26.29
C PRO A 241 -22.76 -20.31 25.07
N ASP A 242 -22.36 -21.57 25.25
CA ASP A 242 -22.42 -22.60 24.21
C ASP A 242 -23.86 -23.05 23.93
N GLU A 243 -24.73 -22.96 24.93
CA GLU A 243 -26.12 -23.40 24.84
C GLU A 243 -27.07 -22.23 24.60
N ILE A 244 -28.01 -22.43 23.68
CA ILE A 244 -29.06 -21.46 23.38
C ILE A 244 -30.13 -21.55 24.49
N PRO A 245 -30.51 -20.44 25.14
CA PRO A 245 -31.55 -20.44 26.17
C PRO A 245 -32.90 -20.92 25.63
N SER A 246 -33.67 -21.64 26.45
CA SER A 246 -34.98 -22.18 26.07
C SER A 246 -36.01 -21.12 25.65
N GLU A 247 -35.90 -19.89 26.16
CA GLU A 247 -36.76 -18.78 25.77
C GLU A 247 -36.52 -18.33 24.31
N GLU A 248 -35.33 -18.56 23.76
CA GLU A 248 -35.05 -18.26 22.34
C GLU A 248 -35.73 -19.26 21.40
N TYR A 249 -35.89 -20.52 21.82
CA TYR A 249 -36.61 -21.52 21.02
C TYR A 249 -38.06 -21.10 20.76
N LYS A 250 -38.71 -20.47 21.74
CA LYS A 250 -40.11 -20.03 21.63
C LYS A 250 -40.31 -18.91 20.61
N LYS A 251 -39.26 -18.16 20.27
CA LYS A 251 -39.30 -17.05 19.32
C LYS A 251 -39.00 -17.49 17.88
N ARG A 252 -38.54 -18.73 17.69
CA ARG A 252 -38.01 -19.23 16.42
C ARG A 252 -38.91 -20.35 15.89
N ARG A 253 -38.92 -20.52 14.57
CA ARG A 253 -39.58 -21.65 13.93
C ARG A 253 -38.69 -22.89 14.12
N ASP A 254 -39.29 -23.99 14.58
CA ASP A 254 -38.57 -25.23 14.82
C ASP A 254 -38.44 -26.07 13.54
N PHE A 255 -37.21 -26.42 13.20
CA PHE A 255 -36.84 -27.26 12.06
C PHE A 255 -36.09 -28.53 12.47
N ARG A 256 -35.97 -28.82 13.77
CA ARG A 256 -35.14 -29.93 14.28
C ARG A 256 -35.59 -31.31 13.78
N ASP A 257 -36.88 -31.49 13.49
CA ASP A 257 -37.44 -32.75 12.95
C ASP A 257 -37.40 -32.83 11.41
N VAL A 258 -36.85 -31.81 10.73
CA VAL A 258 -36.72 -31.79 9.27
C VAL A 258 -35.31 -32.25 8.87
N LEU A 259 -35.21 -33.17 7.90
CA LEU A 259 -33.93 -33.61 7.36
C LEU A 259 -33.12 -32.40 6.88
N THR A 260 -32.02 -32.13 7.60
CA THR A 260 -31.14 -30.98 7.39
C THR A 260 -29.68 -31.46 7.40
N PHE A 261 -28.88 -30.98 6.46
CA PHE A 261 -27.48 -31.39 6.30
C PHE A 261 -26.65 -30.24 5.72
N THR A 262 -25.34 -30.26 5.97
CA THR A 262 -24.35 -29.36 5.38
C THR A 262 -23.56 -30.11 4.30
N ILE A 263 -22.93 -29.41 3.36
CA ILE A 263 -22.08 -30.00 2.32
C ILE A 263 -20.79 -29.20 2.25
N ASP A 264 -19.75 -29.70 2.91
CA ASP A 264 -18.49 -28.97 3.12
C ASP A 264 -17.26 -29.83 2.82
N PRO A 265 -16.10 -29.22 2.56
CA PRO A 265 -14.82 -29.93 2.57
C PRO A 265 -14.57 -30.69 3.87
N ALA A 266 -13.83 -31.80 3.79
CA ALA A 266 -13.59 -32.69 4.94
C ALA A 266 -12.81 -32.03 6.10
N ASP A 267 -12.10 -30.94 5.82
CA ASP A 267 -11.30 -30.15 6.75
C ASP A 267 -12.01 -28.89 7.28
N ALA A 268 -13.23 -28.59 6.81
CA ALA A 268 -14.03 -27.47 7.26
C ALA A 268 -14.44 -27.61 8.74
N LYS A 269 -14.49 -26.49 9.46
CA LYS A 269 -14.87 -26.43 10.88
C LYS A 269 -15.98 -25.41 11.18
N ASP A 270 -16.26 -24.58 10.20
CA ASP A 270 -17.12 -23.40 10.18
C ASP A 270 -18.28 -23.64 9.20
N PHE A 271 -19.21 -24.50 9.60
CA PHE A 271 -20.43 -24.78 8.83
C PHE A 271 -21.43 -23.61 8.93
N ASP A 272 -21.36 -22.68 7.99
CA ASP A 272 -22.17 -21.45 7.99
C ASP A 272 -23.54 -21.62 7.35
N ASP A 273 -23.71 -22.63 6.48
CA ASP A 273 -24.97 -22.93 5.82
C ASP A 273 -25.37 -24.40 5.88
N ALA A 274 -26.68 -24.63 5.91
CA ALA A 274 -27.28 -25.95 5.85
C ALA A 274 -28.49 -25.95 4.91
N LEU A 275 -28.75 -27.12 4.32
CA LEU A 275 -29.88 -27.35 3.44
C LEU A 275 -30.85 -28.32 4.10
N SER A 276 -32.14 -28.00 4.02
CA SER A 276 -33.20 -28.93 4.40
C SER A 276 -34.11 -29.23 3.23
N ILE A 277 -34.62 -30.45 3.15
CA ILE A 277 -35.59 -30.86 2.13
C ILE A 277 -36.74 -31.62 2.75
N ARG A 278 -37.98 -31.25 2.41
CA ARG A 278 -39.17 -32.03 2.76
C ARG A 278 -40.25 -31.96 1.68
N LYS A 279 -40.93 -33.08 1.47
CA LYS A 279 -42.11 -33.12 0.60
C LYS A 279 -43.30 -32.57 1.36
N ILE A 280 -44.02 -31.60 0.78
CA ILE A 280 -45.21 -30.98 1.40
C ILE A 280 -46.50 -31.31 0.64
N ASP A 281 -46.43 -31.73 -0.63
CA ASP A 281 -47.56 -32.27 -1.40
C ASP A 281 -47.06 -33.19 -2.54
N ASN A 282 -47.96 -33.83 -3.28
CA ASN A 282 -47.69 -34.92 -4.23
C ASN A 282 -46.63 -34.61 -5.31
N ASP A 283 -46.40 -33.35 -5.65
CA ASP A 283 -45.29 -32.89 -6.52
C ASP A 283 -44.64 -31.58 -6.01
N LEU A 284 -44.80 -31.27 -4.71
CA LEU A 284 -44.31 -30.03 -4.12
C LEU A 284 -43.30 -30.32 -3.00
N TRP A 285 -42.11 -29.73 -3.15
CA TRP A 285 -41.02 -29.82 -2.19
C TRP A 285 -40.73 -28.45 -1.59
N GLU A 286 -40.50 -28.43 -0.28
CA GLU A 286 -39.95 -27.28 0.41
C GLU A 286 -38.43 -27.49 0.56
N ILE A 287 -37.66 -26.53 0.05
CA ILE A 287 -36.21 -26.44 0.25
C ILE A 287 -35.95 -25.29 1.20
N GLY A 288 -35.22 -25.56 2.28
CA GLY A 288 -34.77 -24.56 3.24
C GLY A 288 -33.28 -24.31 3.08
N VAL A 289 -32.89 -23.04 3.06
CA VAL A 289 -31.49 -22.61 3.19
C VAL A 289 -31.37 -21.96 4.57
N HIS A 290 -30.56 -22.55 5.43
CA HIS A 290 -30.37 -22.13 6.81
C HIS A 290 -28.97 -21.55 6.94
N ILE A 291 -28.88 -20.30 7.38
CA ILE A 291 -27.59 -19.63 7.60
C ILE A 291 -27.39 -19.47 9.10
N ALA A 292 -26.15 -19.68 9.55
CA ALA A 292 -25.74 -19.42 10.92
C ALA A 292 -26.16 -18.01 11.37
N ASP A 293 -26.85 -17.92 12.50
CA ASP A 293 -27.33 -16.64 13.04
C ASP A 293 -26.21 -15.93 13.82
N VAL A 294 -25.15 -15.53 13.12
CA VAL A 294 -24.00 -14.81 13.71
C VAL A 294 -24.46 -13.52 14.40
N SER A 295 -25.46 -12.85 13.82
CA SER A 295 -26.04 -11.61 14.35
C SER A 295 -26.70 -11.76 15.72
N TYR A 296 -27.08 -12.98 16.10
CA TYR A 296 -27.54 -13.28 17.45
C TYR A 296 -26.42 -13.08 18.48
N TYR A 297 -25.18 -13.49 18.15
CA TYR A 297 -24.03 -13.46 19.05
C TYR A 297 -23.19 -12.19 18.93
N VAL A 298 -23.04 -11.65 17.72
CA VAL A 298 -22.27 -10.43 17.44
C VAL A 298 -23.25 -9.27 17.29
N LYS A 299 -23.37 -8.44 18.33
CA LYS A 299 -24.29 -7.28 18.34
C LYS A 299 -23.58 -6.02 17.89
N GLU A 300 -24.29 -5.19 17.15
CA GLU A 300 -23.82 -3.88 16.69
C GLU A 300 -23.29 -3.04 17.86
N GLY A 301 -22.13 -2.41 17.66
CA GLY A 301 -21.48 -1.56 18.65
C GLY A 301 -20.73 -2.31 19.75
N THR A 302 -20.67 -3.65 19.71
CA THR A 302 -19.82 -4.43 20.62
C THR A 302 -18.37 -4.50 20.16
N VAL A 303 -17.47 -4.94 21.05
CA VAL A 303 -16.05 -5.16 20.69
C VAL A 303 -15.86 -6.23 19.61
N LEU A 304 -16.74 -7.24 19.58
CA LEU A 304 -16.73 -8.29 18.55
C LEU A 304 -17.16 -7.75 17.19
N ASP A 305 -18.18 -6.90 17.17
CA ASP A 305 -18.65 -6.23 15.96
C ASP A 305 -17.59 -5.28 15.38
N ALA A 306 -17.00 -4.43 16.22
CA ALA A 306 -15.94 -3.52 15.81
C ALA A 306 -14.71 -4.28 15.23
N GLU A 307 -14.32 -5.40 15.84
CA GLU A 307 -13.22 -6.22 15.31
C GLU A 307 -13.60 -6.93 14.01
N ALA A 308 -14.80 -7.52 13.94
CA ALA A 308 -15.28 -8.15 12.72
C ALA A 308 -15.34 -7.15 11.56
N TYR A 309 -15.82 -5.93 11.81
CA TYR A 309 -15.85 -4.83 10.85
C TYR A 309 -14.44 -4.44 10.38
N LYS A 310 -13.49 -4.33 11.31
CA LYS A 310 -12.09 -4.02 11.01
C LYS A 310 -11.42 -5.10 10.14
N ARG A 311 -11.70 -6.38 10.41
CA ARG A 311 -11.19 -7.51 9.62
C ARG A 311 -11.90 -7.66 8.29
N ALA A 312 -13.18 -7.30 8.23
CA ALA A 312 -14.12 -7.37 7.11
C ALA A 312 -14.39 -8.77 6.55
N THR A 313 -13.38 -9.65 6.49
CA THR A 313 -13.50 -11.02 5.97
C THR A 313 -12.43 -11.93 6.57
N SER A 314 -12.67 -13.24 6.53
CA SER A 314 -11.64 -14.24 6.81
C SER A 314 -10.69 -14.34 5.61
N VAL A 315 -9.39 -14.44 5.85
CA VAL A 315 -8.38 -14.61 4.80
C VAL A 315 -7.87 -16.05 4.82
N TYR A 316 -8.16 -16.80 3.77
CA TYR A 316 -7.71 -18.17 3.60
C TYR A 316 -6.36 -18.19 2.88
N LEU A 317 -5.33 -18.61 3.60
CA LEU A 317 -4.00 -18.87 3.05
C LEU A 317 -3.85 -20.38 2.79
N VAL A 318 -2.78 -20.75 2.08
CA VAL A 318 -2.54 -22.15 1.69
C VAL A 318 -2.51 -23.11 2.88
N ASP A 319 -2.00 -22.68 4.04
CA ASP A 319 -1.82 -23.54 5.22
C ASP A 319 -2.66 -23.16 6.44
N ARG A 320 -3.31 -21.98 6.44
CA ARG A 320 -4.00 -21.43 7.60
C ARG A 320 -5.08 -20.44 7.21
N VAL A 321 -5.94 -20.14 8.16
CA VAL A 321 -6.97 -19.11 8.04
C VAL A 321 -6.67 -17.99 9.02
N VAL A 322 -6.80 -16.74 8.56
CA VAL A 322 -6.93 -15.58 9.44
C VAL A 322 -8.42 -15.35 9.61
N PRO A 323 -9.03 -15.73 10.74
CA PRO A 323 -10.47 -15.69 10.88
C PRO A 323 -10.96 -14.25 11.14
N MET A 324 -12.15 -13.95 10.63
CA MET A 324 -12.88 -12.71 10.92
C MET A 324 -13.38 -12.67 12.37
N LEU A 325 -13.81 -13.81 12.91
CA LEU A 325 -14.35 -13.96 14.26
C LEU A 325 -13.50 -14.93 15.09
N PRO A 326 -13.45 -14.78 16.42
CA PRO A 326 -12.79 -15.74 17.29
C PRO A 326 -13.31 -17.17 17.09
N GLU A 327 -12.45 -18.18 17.26
CA GLU A 327 -12.79 -19.59 17.00
C GLU A 327 -14.00 -20.08 17.82
N LYS A 328 -14.22 -19.51 19.00
CA LYS A 328 -15.39 -19.78 19.85
C LYS A 328 -16.70 -19.48 19.12
N LEU A 329 -16.73 -18.43 18.31
CA LEU A 329 -17.89 -18.09 17.48
C LEU A 329 -17.89 -18.95 16.21
N SER A 330 -16.84 -18.85 15.39
CA SER A 330 -16.83 -19.46 14.05
C SER A 330 -16.94 -20.99 14.07
N ASN A 331 -16.22 -21.65 14.97
CA ASN A 331 -16.09 -23.12 14.96
C ASN A 331 -17.03 -23.80 15.97
N LYS A 332 -17.79 -23.03 16.75
CA LYS A 332 -18.72 -23.57 17.75
C LYS A 332 -20.10 -22.96 17.62
N VAL A 333 -20.37 -21.82 18.28
CA VAL A 333 -21.75 -21.36 18.48
C VAL A 333 -22.43 -20.82 17.22
N CYS A 334 -21.63 -20.42 16.22
CA CYS A 334 -22.09 -20.04 14.89
C CYS A 334 -21.89 -21.14 13.85
N SER A 335 -21.48 -22.35 14.23
CA SER A 335 -21.35 -23.46 13.29
C SER A 335 -22.53 -24.42 13.42
N LEU A 336 -23.15 -24.78 12.30
CA LEU A 336 -24.27 -25.71 12.19
C LEU A 336 -23.80 -27.17 12.30
N ARG A 337 -23.24 -27.51 13.47
CA ARG A 337 -22.62 -28.81 13.73
C ARG A 337 -23.67 -29.94 13.84
N PRO A 338 -23.35 -31.15 13.34
CA PRO A 338 -24.23 -32.32 13.43
C PRO A 338 -24.30 -32.92 14.84
#